data_AF-A0A7N2RCQ3-F1
#
_entry.id   AF-A0A7N2RCQ3-F1
#
_cell.length_a   1.000
_cell.length_b   1.000
_cell.length_c   1.000
_cell.angle_alpha   90.00
_cell.angle_beta   90.00
_cell.angle_gamma   90.00
#
_symmetry.space_group_name_H-M   'P 1'
#
loop_
_entity.id
_entity.type
_entity.pdbx_description
1 polymer ?
#
loop_
_entity_poly.entity_id
_entity_poly.type
_entity_poly.pdbx_seq_one_letter_code
_entity_poly.pdbx_strand_id
1 'polypeptide(L)'
;MSWWEGVGQTRLLIAPVLSINLLGVTKVLDSGHPNFKKDDLVWGSTGWQEYSLITDFQHLFKTQHTDVPLSYYTSILGMPGLTAHAGDMRFALLRKAIMSSFQQILGQLFPEHIDIYIDNVGGKMLDAVLLNIRAHGRIAVCGMI
;
A
#
# COMPACT_ATOMS: atom_id res chain seq x y z
N MET A 1 -9.13 5.35 34.01
CA MET A 1 -10.09 6.33 33.46
C MET A 1 -10.39 5.84 32.07
N SER A 2 -11.55 5.22 31.91
CA SER A 2 -11.89 4.54 30.67
C SER A 2 -12.32 5.55 29.60
N TRP A 3 -11.90 5.37 28.35
CA TRP A 3 -12.04 6.38 27.28
C TRP A 3 -13.48 6.75 26.94
N TRP A 4 -14.46 6.00 27.46
CA TRP A 4 -15.89 6.22 27.28
C TRP A 4 -16.56 7.06 28.40
N GLU A 5 -15.80 7.55 29.39
CA GLU A 5 -16.32 8.28 30.57
C GLU A 5 -16.81 9.72 30.30
N GLY A 6 -16.81 10.21 29.05
CA GLY A 6 -17.25 11.57 28.69
C GLY A 6 -18.39 11.67 27.66
N VAL A 7 -18.93 10.53 27.21
CA VAL A 7 -19.93 10.49 26.13
C VAL A 7 -21.30 10.25 26.77
N GLY A 8 -22.23 11.20 26.62
CA GLY A 8 -23.49 11.30 27.39
C GLY A 8 -24.42 10.08 27.42
N GLN A 9 -25.50 10.20 28.20
CA GLN A 9 -26.37 9.11 28.66
C GLN A 9 -27.11 8.33 27.55
N THR A 10 -27.18 8.86 26.33
CA THR A 10 -27.76 8.21 25.14
C THR A 10 -26.65 7.83 24.16
N ARG A 11 -26.11 6.61 24.30
CA ARG A 11 -25.12 6.05 23.38
C ARG A 11 -25.64 4.79 22.71
N LEU A 12 -25.45 4.68 21.40
CA LEU A 12 -25.60 3.44 20.65
C LEU A 12 -24.20 3.02 20.18
N LEU A 13 -23.68 1.93 20.76
CA LEU A 13 -22.42 1.33 20.33
C LEU A 13 -22.73 0.30 19.25
N ILE A 14 -22.49 0.66 17.99
CA ILE A 14 -22.58 -0.27 16.87
C ILE A 14 -21.19 -0.80 16.54
N ALA A 15 -21.01 -2.11 16.67
CA ALA A 15 -19.87 -2.77 16.05
C ALA A 15 -20.26 -3.14 14.61
N PRO A 16 -19.38 -2.92 13.62
CA PRO A 16 -19.64 -3.42 12.28
C PRO A 16 -19.80 -4.95 12.33
N VAL A 17 -20.86 -5.46 11.71
CA VAL A 17 -21.06 -6.92 11.56
C VAL A 17 -19.96 -7.52 10.66
N LEU A 18 -19.44 -6.70 9.74
CA LEU A 18 -18.29 -6.99 8.89
C LEU A 18 -17.37 -5.76 8.87
N SER A 19 -16.17 -5.89 9.43
CA SER A 19 -15.15 -4.84 9.38
C SER A 19 -14.39 -4.89 8.07
N ILE A 20 -14.32 -3.75 7.37
CA ILE A 20 -13.38 -3.58 6.26
C ILE A 20 -12.04 -3.19 6.86
N ASN A 21 -11.02 -4.03 6.72
CA ASN A 21 -9.67 -3.74 7.17
C ASN A 21 -8.82 -3.21 6.01
N LEU A 22 -8.07 -2.15 6.26
CA LEU A 22 -7.18 -1.48 5.31
C LEU A 22 -5.88 -1.12 6.01
N LEU A 23 -4.85 -0.77 5.23
CA LEU A 23 -3.65 -0.17 5.79
C LEU A 23 -3.91 1.30 6.09
N GLY A 24 -3.65 1.70 7.32
CA GLY A 24 -3.85 3.06 7.78
C GLY A 24 -2.81 3.48 8.81
N VAL A 25 -2.82 4.77 9.13
CA VAL A 25 -2.05 5.35 10.22
C VAL A 25 -3.02 5.76 11.31
N THR A 26 -2.79 5.29 12.52
CA THR A 26 -3.68 5.50 13.66
C THR A 26 -2.90 5.97 14.88
N LYS A 27 -3.58 6.71 15.77
CA LYS A 27 -3.04 7.11 17.07
C LYS A 27 -3.57 6.17 18.14
N VAL A 28 -2.68 5.64 18.97
CA VAL A 28 -3.05 4.79 20.10
C VAL A 28 -3.75 5.65 21.16
N LEU A 29 -5.02 5.34 21.45
CA LEU A 29 -5.79 6.04 22.48
C LEU A 29 -5.64 5.37 23.85
N ASP A 30 -5.58 4.05 23.85
CA ASP A 30 -5.36 3.20 25.01
C ASP A 30 -4.70 1.90 24.56
N SER A 31 -3.89 1.29 25.42
CA SER A 31 -3.24 0.02 25.10
C SER A 31 -2.94 -0.81 26.35
N GLY A 32 -3.30 -2.10 26.29
CA GLY A 32 -2.83 -3.11 27.24
C GLY A 32 -1.53 -3.80 26.82
N HIS A 33 -0.96 -3.44 25.66
CA HIS A 33 0.21 -4.10 25.10
C HIS A 33 1.49 -3.37 25.49
N PRO A 34 2.54 -4.04 26.02
CA PRO A 34 3.72 -3.36 26.58
C PRO A 34 4.49 -2.51 25.55
N ASN A 35 4.43 -2.89 24.27
CA ASN A 35 5.14 -2.19 23.20
C ASN A 35 4.40 -0.94 22.69
N PHE A 36 3.14 -0.69 23.06
CA PHE A 36 2.36 0.46 22.58
C PHE A 36 1.84 1.28 23.76
N LYS A 37 1.95 2.59 23.65
CA LYS A 37 1.55 3.56 24.68
C LYS A 37 0.55 4.53 24.11
N LYS A 38 -0.25 5.12 24.99
CA LYS A 38 -1.13 6.23 24.63
C LYS A 38 -0.34 7.32 23.90
N ASP A 39 -0.95 7.86 22.85
CA ASP A 39 -0.42 8.87 21.93
C ASP A 39 0.70 8.39 20.98
N ASP A 40 1.09 7.12 21.01
CA ASP A 40 1.95 6.55 19.96
C ASP A 40 1.23 6.58 18.60
N LEU A 41 1.99 6.91 17.55
CA LEU A 41 1.53 6.83 16.16
C LEU A 41 1.99 5.51 15.55
N VAL A 42 1.03 4.73 15.04
CA VAL A 42 1.27 3.41 14.46
C VAL A 42 0.69 3.33 13.06
N TRP A 43 1.28 2.50 12.22
CA TRP A 43 0.74 2.18 10.90
C TRP A 43 0.63 0.66 10.74
N GLY A 44 -0.40 0.22 10.02
CA GLY A 44 -0.70 -1.19 9.88
C GLY A 44 -2.15 -1.45 9.49
N SER A 45 -2.58 -2.70 9.63
CA SER A 45 -3.97 -3.10 9.35
C SER A 45 -4.91 -2.50 10.40
N THR A 46 -5.89 -1.72 9.97
CA THR A 46 -6.90 -1.07 10.80
C THR A 46 -8.26 -1.12 10.11
N GLY A 47 -9.34 -1.10 10.90
CA GLY A 47 -10.69 -1.02 10.37
C GLY A 47 -10.97 0.35 9.73
N TRP A 48 -11.81 0.37 8.70
CA TRP A 48 -12.31 1.61 8.09
C TRP A 48 -13.44 2.21 8.93
N GLN A 49 -13.04 2.83 10.04
CA GLN A 49 -13.91 3.42 11.06
C GLN A 49 -13.11 4.45 11.86
N GLU A 50 -13.80 5.30 12.64
CA GLU A 50 -13.11 6.33 13.44
C GLU A 50 -12.28 5.75 14.59
N TYR A 51 -12.73 4.63 15.18
CA TYR A 51 -12.07 3.97 16.30
C TYR A 51 -12.06 2.47 16.08
N SER A 52 -10.88 1.84 16.05
CA SER A 52 -10.74 0.40 15.88
C SER A 52 -10.15 -0.24 17.12
N LEU A 53 -10.76 -1.34 17.57
CA LEU A 53 -10.13 -2.25 18.51
C LEU A 53 -9.22 -3.20 17.71
N ILE A 54 -7.91 -3.08 17.88
CA ILE A 54 -6.94 -3.95 17.22
C ILE A 54 -6.48 -5.01 18.21
N THR A 55 -6.74 -6.27 17.89
CA THR A 55 -6.36 -7.44 18.70
C THR A 55 -5.17 -8.20 18.11
N ASP A 56 -4.92 -8.05 16.81
CA ASP A 56 -3.76 -8.61 16.13
C ASP A 56 -2.69 -7.53 15.92
N PHE A 57 -1.52 -7.75 16.54
CA PHE A 57 -0.41 -6.80 16.54
C PHE A 57 0.71 -7.16 15.55
N GLN A 58 0.61 -8.29 14.83
CA GLN A 58 1.70 -8.78 13.97
C GLN A 58 2.08 -7.83 12.84
N HIS A 59 1.10 -7.08 12.34
CA HIS A 59 1.26 -6.14 11.23
C HIS A 59 1.09 -4.68 11.65
N LEU A 60 1.37 -4.38 12.92
CA LEU A 60 1.38 -3.02 13.46
C LEU A 60 2.81 -2.56 13.73
N PHE A 61 3.17 -1.43 13.13
CA PHE A 61 4.50 -0.84 13.23
C PHE A 61 4.41 0.56 13.82
N LYS A 62 5.29 0.86 14.77
CA LYS A 62 5.43 2.23 15.28
C LYS A 62 6.06 3.13 14.23
N THR A 63 5.47 4.29 14.02
CA THR A 63 6.10 5.36 13.23
C THR A 63 7.25 5.96 14.03
N GLN A 64 8.46 5.96 13.45
CA GLN A 64 9.65 6.53 14.08
C GLN A 64 9.96 7.94 13.57
N HIS A 65 9.54 8.26 12.35
CA HIS A 65 9.84 9.50 11.65
C HIS A 65 8.57 10.34 11.54
N THR A 66 8.50 11.39 12.36
CA THR A 66 7.38 12.35 12.36
C THR A 66 7.75 13.68 11.70
N ASP A 67 8.97 13.78 11.17
CA ASP A 67 9.49 14.88 10.37
C ASP A 67 8.90 14.93 8.96
N VAL A 68 8.13 13.92 8.57
CA VAL A 68 7.43 13.80 7.29
C VAL A 68 5.91 13.70 7.48
N PRO A 69 5.10 14.07 6.47
CA PRO A 69 3.65 13.93 6.56
C PRO A 69 3.23 12.49 6.87
N LEU A 70 2.37 12.29 7.87
CA LEU A 70 1.95 10.95 8.30
C LEU A 70 1.27 10.15 7.18
N SER A 71 0.64 10.82 6.22
CA SER A 71 0.08 10.18 5.03
C SER A 71 1.13 9.46 4.17
N TYR A 72 2.42 9.70 4.35
CA TYR A 72 3.45 8.97 3.61
C TYR A 72 3.54 7.51 4.04
N TYR A 73 3.17 7.19 5.28
CA TYR A 73 3.09 5.82 5.79
C TYR A 73 1.92 5.02 5.19
N THR A 74 0.97 5.66 4.51
CA THR A 74 -0.04 4.94 3.70
C THR A 74 0.44 4.69 2.26
N SER A 75 1.61 5.22 1.88
CA SER A 75 2.13 5.20 0.52
C SER A 75 3.64 4.90 0.48
N ILE A 76 4.48 5.90 0.24
CA ILE A 76 5.92 5.77 -0.03
C ILE A 76 6.75 5.25 1.15
N LEU A 77 6.28 5.44 2.38
CA LEU A 77 6.89 4.88 3.59
C LEU A 77 6.09 3.69 4.15
N GLY A 78 4.96 3.37 3.51
CA GLY A 78 4.12 2.23 3.85
C GLY A 78 4.37 1.03 2.93
N MET A 79 3.39 0.12 2.91
CA MET A 79 3.44 -1.07 2.03
C MET A 79 3.69 -0.73 0.56
N PRO A 80 3.04 0.28 -0.07
CA PRO A 80 3.29 0.57 -1.48
C PRO A 80 4.76 0.93 -1.77
N GLY A 81 5.39 1.70 -0.88
CA GLY A 81 6.82 2.04 -0.98
C GLY A 81 7.73 0.83 -0.78
N LEU A 82 7.42 -0.02 0.21
CA LEU A 82 8.14 -1.28 0.43
C LEU A 82 8.04 -2.22 -0.77
N THR A 83 6.87 -2.32 -1.40
CA THR A 83 6.67 -3.10 -2.62
C THR A 83 7.52 -2.57 -3.78
N ALA A 84 7.56 -1.24 -3.95
CA ALA A 84 8.42 -0.62 -4.96
C ALA A 84 9.91 -0.84 -4.68
N HIS A 85 10.34 -0.80 -3.41
CA HIS A 85 11.72 -1.06 -3.02
C HIS A 85 12.12 -2.53 -3.23
N ALA A 86 11.28 -3.46 -2.82
CA ALA A 86 11.52 -4.89 -3.01
C ALA A 86 11.59 -5.29 -4.49
N GLY A 87 10.94 -4.52 -5.37
CA GLY A 87 11.06 -4.66 -6.82
C GLY A 87 12.41 -4.24 -7.42
N ASP A 88 13.37 -3.75 -6.63
CA ASP A 88 14.71 -3.27 -7.01
C ASP A 88 14.67 -2.24 -8.18
N MET A 89 14.46 -0.97 -7.83
CA MET A 89 14.22 0.13 -8.78
C MET A 89 15.42 0.41 -9.72
N ARG A 90 15.41 -0.26 -10.87
CA ARG A 90 15.96 0.21 -12.16
C ARG A 90 14.97 -0.12 -13.28
N PHE A 91 13.93 0.68 -13.45
CA PHE A 91 12.85 0.39 -14.41
C PHE A 91 12.30 1.61 -15.11
N ALA A 92 11.85 1.38 -16.34
CA ALA A 92 11.17 2.36 -17.17
C ALA A 92 9.67 2.42 -16.83
N LEU A 93 9.18 3.63 -16.56
CA LEU A 93 7.77 3.90 -16.28
C LEU A 93 7.00 4.05 -17.60
N LEU A 94 6.24 3.01 -17.96
CA LEU A 94 5.31 3.09 -19.08
C LEU A 94 3.94 3.57 -18.58
N ARG A 95 3.63 4.85 -18.84
CA ARG A 95 2.27 5.38 -18.67
C ARG A 95 1.38 4.93 -19.83
N LYS A 96 0.13 4.64 -19.48
CA LYS A 96 -0.95 4.13 -20.36
C LYS A 96 -1.11 5.01 -21.62
N ALA A 97 -0.58 4.56 -22.76
CA ALA A 97 -1.00 5.06 -24.06
C ALA A 97 -2.12 4.16 -24.60
N ILE A 98 -2.99 4.74 -25.44
CA ILE A 98 -4.19 4.08 -25.97
C ILE A 98 -3.81 2.78 -26.69
N MET A 99 -4.59 1.72 -26.44
CA MET A 99 -4.25 0.31 -26.68
C MET A 99 -3.79 -0.06 -28.09
N SER A 100 -4.16 0.71 -29.13
CA SER A 100 -3.75 0.48 -30.52
C SER A 100 -2.37 1.04 -30.86
N SER A 101 -1.94 2.13 -30.21
CA SER A 101 -0.62 2.74 -30.44
C SER A 101 0.45 2.19 -29.50
N PHE A 102 0.06 1.43 -28.48
CA PHE A 102 0.97 1.03 -27.40
C PHE A 102 2.12 0.13 -27.85
N GLN A 103 1.87 -0.89 -28.68
CA GLN A 103 2.95 -1.74 -29.23
C GLN A 103 3.96 -0.94 -30.07
N GLN A 104 3.48 0.02 -30.86
CA GLN A 104 4.36 0.90 -31.64
C GLN A 104 5.18 1.83 -30.75
N ILE A 105 4.56 2.37 -29.70
CA ILE A 105 5.24 3.24 -28.72
C ILE A 105 6.31 2.45 -27.95
N LEU A 106 6.07 1.18 -27.60
CA LEU A 106 7.07 0.34 -26.93
C LEU A 106 8.33 0.17 -27.78
N GLY A 107 8.19 -0.14 -29.06
CA GLY A 107 9.34 -0.27 -29.96
C GLY A 107 10.10 1.04 -30.17
N GLN A 108 9.42 2.19 -30.10
CA GLN A 108 10.06 3.51 -30.19
C GLN A 108 10.76 3.92 -28.89
N LEU A 109 10.18 3.61 -27.73
CA LEU A 109 10.73 3.97 -26.43
C LEU A 109 11.85 3.03 -25.99
N PHE A 110 11.81 1.77 -26.42
CA PHE A 110 12.81 0.74 -26.10
C PHE A 110 13.38 0.12 -27.38
N PRO A 111 14.17 0.89 -28.14
CA PRO A 111 14.83 0.36 -29.34
C PRO A 111 15.81 -0.78 -29.00
N GLU A 112 16.29 -0.87 -27.76
CA GLU A 112 17.15 -1.95 -27.27
C GLU A 112 16.41 -3.06 -26.52
N HIS A 113 15.07 -3.11 -26.61
CA HIS A 113 14.19 -4.04 -25.89
C HIS A 113 14.13 -3.77 -24.36
N ILE A 114 13.15 -4.39 -23.69
CA ILE A 114 12.91 -4.21 -22.26
C ILE A 114 13.73 -5.25 -21.47
N ASP A 115 14.61 -4.80 -20.57
CA ASP A 115 15.38 -5.71 -19.71
C ASP A 115 14.60 -6.13 -18.46
N ILE A 116 13.78 -5.24 -17.92
CA ILE A 116 13.02 -5.51 -16.71
C ILE A 116 11.65 -4.80 -16.80
N TYR A 117 10.55 -5.51 -16.50
CA TYR A 117 9.18 -4.97 -16.37
C TYR A 117 8.51 -5.27 -15.02
N ILE A 118 7.92 -4.27 -14.36
CA ILE A 118 7.10 -4.45 -13.14
C ILE A 118 5.63 -4.40 -13.56
N ASP A 119 4.95 -5.53 -13.49
CA ASP A 119 3.55 -5.62 -13.87
C ASP A 119 2.62 -5.31 -12.68
N ASN A 120 1.80 -4.28 -12.87
CA ASN A 120 0.73 -3.89 -11.96
C ASN A 120 -0.65 -3.99 -12.60
N VAL A 121 -0.72 -4.35 -13.89
CA VAL A 121 -1.93 -4.23 -14.71
C VAL A 121 -2.32 -5.58 -15.29
N GLY A 122 -1.38 -6.31 -15.90
CA GLY A 122 -1.66 -7.53 -16.63
C GLY A 122 -2.37 -7.32 -17.98
N GLY A 123 -2.91 -8.41 -18.51
CA GLY A 123 -3.66 -8.42 -19.77
C GLY A 123 -2.86 -7.96 -20.98
N LYS A 124 -3.50 -7.17 -21.86
CA LYS A 124 -2.89 -6.70 -23.12
C LYS A 124 -1.60 -5.89 -22.94
N MET A 125 -1.40 -5.29 -21.76
CA MET A 125 -0.16 -4.61 -21.40
C MET A 125 0.99 -5.62 -21.29
N LEU A 126 0.76 -6.70 -20.53
CA LEU A 126 1.72 -7.78 -20.37
C LEU A 126 2.01 -8.46 -21.71
N ASP A 127 0.99 -8.73 -22.52
CA ASP A 127 1.17 -9.32 -23.86
C ASP A 127 2.10 -8.47 -24.73
N ALA A 128 1.91 -7.14 -24.72
CA ALA A 128 2.74 -6.22 -25.48
C ALA A 128 4.18 -6.18 -24.96
N VAL A 129 4.39 -6.25 -23.65
CA VAL A 129 5.73 -6.30 -23.05
C VAL A 129 6.42 -7.61 -23.35
N LEU A 130 5.73 -8.76 -23.26
CA LEU A 130 6.30 -10.08 -23.56
C LEU A 130 6.85 -10.15 -25.00
N LEU A 131 6.25 -9.44 -25.94
CA LEU A 131 6.73 -9.35 -27.33
C LEU A 131 7.96 -8.46 -27.51
N ASN A 132 8.28 -7.61 -26.54
CA ASN A 132 9.35 -6.61 -26.62
C ASN A 132 10.41 -6.79 -25.52
N ILE A 133 10.32 -7.83 -24.70
CA ILE A 133 11.28 -8.11 -23.64
C ILE A 133 12.51 -8.80 -24.21
N ARG A 134 13.69 -8.41 -23.72
CA ARG A 134 14.97 -9.01 -24.14
C ARG A 134 15.04 -10.47 -23.64
N ALA A 135 15.78 -11.32 -24.36
CA ALA A 135 16.20 -12.60 -23.81
C ALA A 135 16.88 -12.40 -22.44
N HIS A 136 16.47 -13.19 -21.44
CA HIS A 136 16.85 -13.03 -20.02
C HIS A 136 16.23 -11.82 -19.29
N GLY A 137 15.26 -11.14 -19.89
CA GLY A 137 14.53 -10.06 -19.24
C GLY A 137 13.71 -10.52 -18.03
N ARG A 138 13.71 -9.66 -17.00
CA ARG A 138 12.99 -9.73 -15.72
C ARG A 138 11.50 -9.36 -15.83
N ILE A 139 10.53 -10.15 -15.37
CA ILE A 139 9.18 -9.63 -15.06
C ILE A 139 8.85 -9.84 -13.59
N ALA A 140 8.61 -8.75 -12.87
CA ALA A 140 8.12 -8.78 -11.49
C ALA A 140 6.62 -8.50 -11.49
N VAL A 141 5.80 -9.52 -11.23
CA VAL A 141 4.35 -9.39 -11.16
C VAL A 141 3.96 -8.93 -9.76
N CYS A 142 3.62 -7.65 -9.64
CA CYS A 142 3.21 -7.02 -8.39
C CYS A 142 1.67 -7.01 -8.23
N GLY A 143 0.95 -6.83 -9.34
CA GLY A 143 -0.51 -6.85 -9.35
C GLY A 143 -1.06 -7.07 -10.75
N MET A 144 -2.27 -7.61 -10.82
CA MET A 144 -3.05 -7.73 -12.06
C MET A 144 -4.49 -7.37 -11.70
N ILE A 145 -5.11 -6.51 -12.50
CA ILE A 145 -6.48 -6.02 -12.30
C ILE A 145 -7.42 -6.44 -13.43
#